data_AF-A0AB36V3S0-F1
#
_entry.id   AF-A0AB36V3S0-F1
#
_cell.length_a   1.000
_cell.length_b   1.000
_cell.length_c   1.000
_cell.angle_alpha   90.00
_cell.angle_beta   90.00
_cell.angle_gamma   90.00
#
_symmetry.space_group_name_H-M   'P 1'
#
loop_
_entity.id
_entity.type
_entity.pdbx_description
1 polymer ?
#
loop_
_entity_poly.entity_id
_entity_poly.type
_entity_poly.pdbx_seq_one_letter_code
_entity_poly.pdbx_strand_id
1 'polypeptide(L)' 'MSNTVKVQRLNKVLHIEKDFLPSYLNDGFDHITEEGKVIKRATGGRNVTLGEYNKALDQIEELKKELADLKAPKKSAAK' A
#
# COMPACT_ATOMS: atom_id res chain seq x y z
N MET A 1 3.93 -12.56 -21.27
CA MET A 1 3.47 -11.65 -20.19
C MET A 1 4.71 -11.20 -19.44
N SER A 2 5.14 -9.94 -19.60
CA SER A 2 6.33 -9.43 -18.91
C SER A 2 6.06 -9.42 -17.41
N ASN A 3 6.75 -10.28 -16.66
CA ASN A 3 6.59 -10.44 -15.21
C ASN A 3 7.33 -9.34 -14.42
N THR A 4 7.40 -8.15 -15.01
CA THR A 4 8.26 -7.05 -14.58
C THR A 4 7.44 -5.97 -13.87
N VAL A 5 7.97 -5.44 -12.78
CA VAL A 5 7.38 -4.41 -11.94
C VAL A 5 8.29 -3.18 -11.86
N LYS A 6 7.72 -1.99 -11.67
CA LYS A 6 8.48 -0.74 -11.57
C LYS A 6 8.79 -0.41 -10.11
N VAL A 7 10.06 -0.21 -9.78
CA VAL A 7 10.47 0.23 -8.45
C VAL A 7 11.26 1.54 -8.54
N GLN A 8 11.12 2.40 -7.54
CA GLN A 8 11.75 3.71 -7.50
C GLN A 8 12.47 3.95 -6.19
N ARG A 9 13.66 4.54 -6.27
CA ARG A 9 14.38 5.10 -5.13
C ARG A 9 15.00 6.43 -5.56
N LEU A 10 14.56 7.53 -4.95
CA LEU A 10 14.97 8.89 -5.34
C LEU A 10 14.69 9.12 -6.84
N ASN A 11 15.72 9.47 -7.61
CA ASN A 11 15.63 9.71 -9.06
C ASN A 11 15.85 8.43 -9.90
N LYS A 12 16.04 7.28 -9.26
CA LYS A 12 16.30 6.01 -9.94
C LYS A 12 15.01 5.21 -10.06
N VAL A 13 14.61 4.89 -11.29
CA VAL A 13 13.49 4.00 -11.60
C VAL A 13 14.01 2.76 -12.31
N LEU A 14 13.62 1.58 -11.83
CA LEU A 14 14.05 0.28 -12.35
C LEU A 14 12.83 -0.57 -12.71
N HIS A 15 13.00 -1.40 -13.74
CA HIS A 15 12.07 -2.46 -14.09
C HIS A 15 12.72 -3.76 -13.67
N ILE A 16 12.16 -4.41 -12.66
CA ILE A 16 12.70 -5.65 -12.09
C ILE A 16 11.70 -6.77 -12.26
N GLU A 17 12.14 -8.03 -12.26
CA GLU A 17 11.20 -9.14 -12.18
C GLU A 17 10.52 -9.16 -10.82
N LYS A 18 9.26 -9.60 -10.80
CA LYS A 18 8.40 -9.61 -9.61
C LYS A 18 9.03 -10.38 -8.45
N ASP A 19 9.81 -11.41 -8.74
CA ASP A 19 10.44 -12.28 -7.73
C ASP A 19 11.53 -11.55 -6.92
N PHE A 20 12.14 -10.50 -7.49
CA PHE A 20 13.14 -9.68 -6.78
C PHE A 20 12.54 -8.53 -5.98
N LEU A 21 11.24 -8.26 -6.12
CA LEU A 21 10.57 -7.16 -5.43
C LEU A 21 10.80 -7.14 -3.91
N PRO A 22 10.77 -8.28 -3.17
CA PRO A 22 11.06 -8.28 -1.74
C PRO A 22 12.47 -7.77 -1.42
N SER A 23 13.48 -8.14 -2.22
CA SER A 23 14.86 -7.66 -2.05
C SER A 23 14.93 -6.15 -2.23
N TYR A 24 14.33 -5.63 -3.30
CA TYR A 24 14.35 -4.20 -3.58
C TYR A 24 13.58 -3.37 -2.54
N LEU A 25 12.47 -3.91 -1.99
CA LEU A 25 11.77 -3.26 -0.87
C LEU A 25 12.65 -3.16 0.38
N ASN A 26 13.45 -4.20 0.66
CA ASN A 26 14.42 -4.20 1.76
C ASN A 26 15.60 -3.24 1.49
N ASP A 27 15.97 -3.05 0.23
CA ASP A 27 17.02 -2.10 -0.17
C ASP A 27 16.54 -0.63 -0.18
N GLY A 28 15.27 -0.38 0.14
CA GLY A 28 14.71 0.97 0.24
C GLY A 28 14.02 1.47 -1.04
N PHE A 29 13.71 0.59 -2.01
CA PHE A 29 12.95 0.98 -3.20
C PHE A 29 11.44 0.90 -2.91
N ASP A 30 10.71 1.94 -3.32
CA ASP A 30 9.24 1.94 -3.31
C ASP A 30 8.73 1.27 -4.60
N HIS A 31 7.74 0.39 -4.49
CA HIS A 31 7.05 -0.17 -5.64
C HIS A 31 6.06 0.86 -6.18
N ILE A 32 6.18 1.23 -7.45
CA ILE A 32 5.37 2.26 -8.09
C ILE A 32 4.52 1.70 -9.23
N THR A 33 3.37 2.32 -9.49
CA THR A 33 2.56 2.09 -10.69
C THR A 33 3.24 2.68 -11.92
N GLU A 34 2.70 2.40 -13.11
CA GLU A 34 3.17 3.03 -14.34
C GLU A 34 3.00 4.56 -14.34
N GLU A 35 2.02 5.07 -13.59
CA GLU A 35 1.74 6.49 -13.39
C GLU A 35 2.66 7.14 -12.33
N GLY A 36 3.57 6.38 -11.71
CA GLY A 36 4.47 6.88 -10.66
C GLY A 36 3.83 6.97 -9.27
N LYS A 37 2.67 6.36 -9.04
CA LYS A 37 2.05 6.29 -7.71
C LYS A 37 2.63 5.14 -6.91
N VAL A 38 2.96 5.36 -5.64
CA VAL A 38 3.50 4.30 -4.77
C VAL A 38 2.41 3.28 -4.42
N ILE A 39 2.59 2.03 -4.85
CA ILE A 39 1.74 0.89 -4.50
C ILE A 39 2.15 0.34 -3.14
N LYS A 40 3.45 0.08 -2.97
CA LYS A 40 4.01 -0.49 -1.74
C LYS A 40 5.26 0.27 -1.35
N ARG A 41 5.24 0.78 -0.12
CA ARG A 41 6.37 1.51 0.47
C ARG A 41 7.50 0.55 0.83
N ALA A 42 8.73 1.02 0.67
CA ALA A 42 9.94 0.31 1.07
C ALA A 42 9.94 0.01 2.57
N THR A 43 10.43 -1.18 2.92
CA THR A 43 10.57 -1.68 4.30
C THR A 43 11.97 -1.43 4.85
N GLY A 44 12.98 -1.30 3.97
CA GLY A 44 14.35 -0.98 4.35
C GLY A 44 14.49 0.36 5.07
N GLY A 45 15.07 0.33 6.27
CA GLY A 45 15.42 1.54 7.04
C GLY A 45 14.23 2.33 7.61
N ARG A 46 12.99 1.83 7.46
CA ARG A 46 11.79 2.44 8.05
C ARG A 46 11.33 1.59 9.24
N ASN A 47 11.69 2.03 10.44
CA ASN A 47 11.22 1.40 11.68
C ASN A 47 9.90 2.06 12.10
N VAL A 48 8.90 1.25 12.40
CA VAL A 48 7.62 1.70 12.97
C VAL A 48 7.62 1.33 14.45
N THR A 49 7.25 2.25 15.33
CA THR A 49 7.09 1.91 16.74
C THR A 49 5.83 1.08 16.96
N LEU A 50 5.80 0.23 18.00
CA LEU A 50 4.62 -0.57 18.30
C LEU A 50 3.36 0.30 18.53
N GLY A 51 3.53 1.48 19.13
CA GLY A 51 2.44 2.44 19.35
C GLY A 51 1.85 3.00 18.05
N GLU A 52 2.68 3.34 17.08
CA GLU A 52 2.22 3.79 15.75
C GLU A 52 1.56 2.66 14.97
N TYR A 53 2.07 1.44 15.08
CA TYR A 53 1.47 0.26 14.47
C TYR A 53 0.06 0.00 15.02
N ASN A 54 -0.11 0.04 16.34
CA ASN A 54 -1.42 -0.16 16.98
C ASN A 54 -2.41 0.94 16.57
N LYS A 55 -1.98 2.21 16.55
CA LYS A 55 -2.83 3.32 16.06
C LYS A 55 -3.29 3.12 14.62
N ALA A 56 -2.41 2.63 13.74
CA ALA A 56 -2.76 2.34 12.36
C ALA A 56 -3.77 1.20 12.27
N LEU A 57 -3.67 0.18 13.13
CA LEU A 57 -4.67 -0.89 13.21
C LEU A 57 -6.04 -0.37 13.66
N ASP A 58 -6.08 0.46 14.70
CA ASP A 58 -7.33 1.06 15.21
C ASP A 58 -8.05 1.86 14.10
N GLN A 59 -7.30 2.69 13.36
CA GLN A 59 -7.83 3.45 12.23
C GLN A 59 -8.34 2.56 11.09
N ILE A 60 -7.65 1.45 10.80
CA ILE A 60 -8.10 0.50 9.78
C ILE A 60 -9.43 -0.15 10.21
N GLU A 61 -9.59 -0.48 11.48
CA GLU A 61 -10.84 -1.03 12.00
C GLU A 61 -11.98 -0.02 11.94
N GLU A 62 -11.74 1.23 12.32
CA GLU A 62 -12.71 2.32 12.24
C GLU A 62 -13.16 2.57 10.79
N LEU A 63 -12.21 2.73 9.86
CA LEU A 63 -12.51 2.91 8.44
C LEU A 63 -13.26 1.71 7.84
N LYS A 64 -12.95 0.49 8.28
CA LYS A 64 -13.70 -0.71 7.85
C LYS A 64 -15.14 -0.70 8.35
N LYS A 65 -15.39 -0.24 9.58
CA LYS A 65 -16.75 -0.07 10.13
C LYS A 65 -17.51 0.99 9.35
N GLU A 66 -16.91 2.16 9.11
CA GLU A 66 -17.52 3.21 8.29
C GLU A 66 -17.84 2.74 6.87
N LEU A 67 -16.93 1.99 6.23
CA LEU A 67 -17.19 1.41 4.92
C LEU A 67 -18.30 0.36 4.96
N ALA A 68 -18.42 -0.41 6.05
CA ALA A 68 -19.52 -1.35 6.21
C ALA A 68 -20.86 -0.63 6.38
N ASP A 69 -20.88 0.46 7.16
CA ASP A 69 -22.08 1.30 7.36
C ASP A 69 -22.49 2.06 6.10
N LEU A 70 -21.53 2.53 5.30
CA LEU A 70 -21.77 3.20 4.02
C LEU A 70 -22.17 2.23 2.89
N LYS A 71 -21.63 1.00 2.91
CA LYS A 71 -21.99 -0.06 1.96
C LYS A 71 -23.24 -0.82 2.38
N ALA A 72 -23.68 -0.70 3.63
CA ALA A 72 -25.00 -1.16 4.03
C ALA A 72 -26.01 -0.41 3.14
N PRO A 73 -26.90 -1.11 2.42
CA PRO A 73 -27.84 -0.47 1.54
C PRO A 73 -28.68 0.48 2.37
N LYS A 74 -28.61 1.79 2.07
CA LYS A 74 -29.54 2.77 2.61
C LYS A 74 -30.96 2.28 2.26
N LYS A 75 -31.64 1.67 3.24
CA LYS A 75 -33.08 1.44 3.20
C LYS A 75 -33.77 2.80 3.30
N SER A 76 -33.82 3.52 2.19
CA SER A 76 -34.73 4.63 1.93
C SER A 76 -34.59 5.00 0.45
N ALA A 77 -35.61 4.99 -0.40
CA ALA A 77 -37.02 5.16 -0.12
C ALA A 77 -37.86 4.27 -1.05
N ALA A 78 -38.66 3.39 -0.45
CA ALA A 78 -39.97 3.08 -1.01
C ALA A 78 -40.86 4.29 -0.73
N LYS A 79 -41.28 4.99 -1.78
CA LYS A 79 -42.56 5.70 -1.81
C LYS A 79 -43.02 5.86 -3.24
#